data_AF-A0A231UW54-F1
#
_entry.id   AF-A0A231UW54-F1
#
_cell.length_a   1.000
_cell.length_b   1.000
_cell.length_c   1.000
_cell.angle_alpha   90.00
_cell.angle_beta   90.00
_cell.angle_gamma   90.00
#
_symmetry.space_group_name_H-M   'P 1'
#
loop_
_entity.id
_entity.type
_entity.pdbx_description
1 polymer ?
#
loop_
_entity_poly.entity_id
_entity_poly.type
_entity_poly.pdbx_seq_one_letter_code
_entity_poly.pdbx_strand_id
1 'polypeptide(L)'
;MYQNIEQLNAASKDVMDSQLATVSAMSKSMQTIATETADYAKKSMEMNASFFEKLMGQKSVEGAVEVQTEYAKAAYENFIAESKKFGALYQDLAKELVKPVETAVAKAR
;
A
#
# COMPACT_ATOMS: atom_id res chain seq x y z
N MET A 1 -43.16 19.95 -9.94
CA MET A 1 -42.58 18.95 -10.86
C MET A 1 -41.18 19.33 -11.34
N TYR A 2 -40.92 20.55 -11.83
CA TYR A 2 -39.57 20.99 -12.26
C TYR A 2 -38.49 20.89 -11.16
N GLN A 3 -38.77 21.37 -9.94
CA GLN A 3 -37.84 21.25 -8.80
C GLN A 3 -37.46 19.81 -8.45
N ASN A 4 -38.40 18.86 -8.58
CA ASN A 4 -38.13 17.45 -8.28
C ASN A 4 -37.23 16.80 -9.34
N ILE A 5 -37.34 17.23 -10.60
CA ILE A 5 -36.48 16.75 -11.70
C ILE A 5 -35.07 17.34 -11.58
N GLU A 6 -34.94 18.62 -11.23
CA GLU A 6 -33.62 19.23 -10.95
C GLU A 6 -32.91 18.59 -9.75
N GLN A 7 -33.63 18.32 -8.66
CA GLN A 7 -33.08 17.60 -7.50
C GLN A 7 -32.66 16.16 -7.85
N LEU A 8 -33.47 15.45 -8.64
CA LEU A 8 -33.12 14.12 -9.14
C LEU A 8 -31.88 14.16 -10.05
N ASN A 9 -31.78 15.15 -10.93
CA ASN A 9 -30.60 15.33 -11.79
C ASN A 9 -29.35 15.68 -10.99
N ALA A 10 -29.46 16.57 -9.99
CA ALA A 10 -28.36 16.92 -9.11
C ALA A 10 -27.89 15.72 -8.27
N ALA A 11 -28.82 14.93 -7.71
CA ALA A 11 -28.50 13.72 -6.97
C ALA A 11 -27.82 12.66 -7.85
N SER A 12 -28.31 12.44 -9.08
CA SER A 12 -27.66 11.54 -10.06
C SER A 12 -26.24 11.99 -10.42
N LYS A 13 -26.03 13.30 -10.58
CA LYS A 13 -24.70 13.86 -10.87
C LYS A 13 -23.74 13.65 -9.70
N ASP A 14 -24.17 13.95 -8.48
CA ASP A 14 -23.38 13.75 -7.25
C ASP A 14 -22.98 12.28 -7.06
N VAL A 15 -23.91 11.35 -7.34
CA VAL A 15 -23.65 9.90 -7.27
C VAL A 15 -22.65 9.46 -8.33
N MET A 16 -22.71 10.03 -9.54
CA MET A 16 -21.78 9.72 -10.62
C MET A 16 -20.37 10.27 -10.32
N ASP A 17 -20.27 11.50 -9.85
CA ASP A 17 -19.01 12.14 -9.47
C ASP A 17 -18.36 11.40 -8.27
N SER A 18 -19.15 10.97 -7.28
CA SER A 18 -18.68 10.16 -6.15
C SER A 18 -18.16 8.78 -6.57
N GLN A 19 -18.84 8.12 -7.52
CA GLN A 19 -18.38 6.84 -8.06
C GLN A 19 -17.07 6.99 -8.84
N LEU A 20 -16.96 8.01 -9.69
CA LEU A 20 -15.72 8.29 -10.43
C LEU A 20 -14.55 8.58 -9.49
N ALA A 21 -14.78 9.35 -8.43
CA ALA A 21 -13.77 9.60 -7.40
C ALA A 21 -13.32 8.30 -6.71
N THR A 22 -14.26 7.42 -6.37
CA THR A 22 -13.98 6.12 -5.72
C THR A 22 -13.15 5.20 -6.63
N VAL A 23 -13.52 5.08 -7.91
CA VAL A 23 -12.79 4.28 -8.90
C VAL A 23 -11.38 4.82 -9.12
N SER A 24 -11.24 6.14 -9.21
CA SER A 24 -9.93 6.80 -9.36
C SER A 24 -9.03 6.56 -8.14
N ALA A 25 -9.58 6.72 -6.92
CA ALA A 25 -8.87 6.45 -5.68
C ALA A 25 -8.41 4.98 -5.59
N MET A 26 -9.30 4.03 -5.89
CA MET A 26 -8.97 2.60 -5.92
C MET A 26 -7.87 2.29 -6.93
N SER A 27 -7.95 2.81 -8.16
CA SER A 27 -6.92 2.64 -9.18
C SER A 27 -5.57 3.16 -8.72
N LYS A 28 -5.53 4.34 -8.10
CA LYS A 28 -4.31 4.93 -7.54
C LYS A 28 -3.74 4.08 -6.40
N SER A 29 -4.57 3.63 -5.46
CA SER A 29 -4.13 2.75 -4.38
C SER A 29 -3.53 1.45 -4.91
N MET A 30 -4.15 0.85 -5.93
CA MET A 30 -3.62 -0.36 -6.58
C MET A 30 -2.27 -0.11 -7.26
N GLN A 31 -2.11 1.02 -7.96
CA GLN A 31 -0.84 1.41 -8.55
C GLN A 31 0.24 1.58 -7.48
N THR A 32 -0.07 2.24 -6.37
CA THR A 32 0.87 2.39 -5.26
C THR A 32 1.26 1.05 -4.65
N ILE A 33 0.30 0.15 -4.38
CA ILE A 33 0.60 -1.20 -3.86
C ILE A 33 1.50 -1.97 -4.84
N ALA A 34 1.25 -1.88 -6.15
CA ALA A 34 2.07 -2.54 -7.15
C ALA A 34 3.50 -2.00 -7.17
N THR A 35 3.67 -0.68 -7.11
CA THR A 35 4.99 -0.03 -7.00
C THR A 35 5.73 -0.49 -5.76
N GLU A 36 5.08 -0.47 -4.60
CA GLU A 36 5.71 -0.89 -3.35
C GLU A 36 6.10 -2.36 -3.32
N THR A 37 5.30 -3.21 -3.97
CA THR A 37 5.63 -4.63 -4.13
C THR A 37 6.87 -4.82 -5.01
N ALA A 38 6.97 -4.06 -6.10
CA ALA A 38 8.13 -4.11 -6.99
C ALA A 38 9.41 -3.60 -6.28
N ASP A 39 9.31 -2.50 -5.53
CA ASP A 39 10.42 -1.95 -4.77
C ASP A 39 10.89 -2.91 -3.67
N TYR A 40 9.96 -3.55 -2.94
CA TYR A 40 10.29 -4.57 -1.96
C TYR A 40 10.99 -5.79 -2.57
N ALA A 41 10.51 -6.25 -3.73
CA ALA A 41 11.13 -7.35 -4.45
C ALA A 41 12.56 -7.01 -4.86
N LYS A 42 12.78 -5.82 -5.43
CA LYS A 42 14.11 -5.33 -5.80
C LYS A 42 15.05 -5.28 -4.59
N LYS A 43 14.60 -4.69 -3.48
CA LYS A 43 15.38 -4.59 -2.24
C LYS A 43 15.73 -5.97 -1.67
N SER A 44 14.80 -6.92 -1.74
CA SER A 44 15.05 -8.30 -1.30
C SER A 44 16.11 -9.00 -2.16
N MET A 45 16.09 -8.78 -3.48
CA MET A 45 17.11 -9.33 -4.38
C MET A 45 18.49 -8.74 -4.09
N GLU A 46 18.58 -7.41 -3.92
CA GLU A 46 19.84 -6.73 -3.57
C GLU A 46 20.40 -7.22 -2.22
N MET A 47 19.54 -7.37 -1.22
CA MET A 47 19.93 -7.88 0.10
C MET A 47 20.46 -9.31 0.01
N ASN A 48 19.80 -10.19 -0.75
CA ASN A 48 20.25 -11.57 -0.94
C ASN A 48 21.57 -11.63 -1.71
N ALA A 49 21.73 -10.83 -2.78
CA ALA A 49 22.99 -10.76 -3.53
C ALA A 49 24.15 -10.34 -2.62
N SER A 50 23.97 -9.28 -1.83
CA SER A 50 24.98 -8.82 -0.88
C SER A 50 25.30 -9.87 0.18
N PHE A 51 24.30 -10.58 0.70
CA PHE A 51 24.50 -11.69 1.63
C PHE A 51 25.36 -12.81 1.01
N PHE A 52 25.04 -13.25 -0.21
CA PHE A 52 25.81 -14.28 -0.90
C PHE A 52 27.26 -13.85 -1.16
N GLU A 53 27.47 -12.62 -1.65
CA GLU A 53 28.81 -12.07 -1.86
C GLU A 53 29.62 -12.06 -0.56
N LYS A 54 29.05 -11.54 0.52
CA LYS A 54 29.70 -11.50 1.84
C LYS A 54 30.00 -12.90 2.36
N LEU A 55 29.06 -13.84 2.21
CA LEU A 55 29.19 -15.20 2.70
C LEU A 55 30.29 -15.96 1.96
N MET A 56 30.35 -15.85 0.62
CA MET A 56 31.41 -16.47 -0.17
C MET A 56 32.81 -15.90 0.15
N GLY A 57 32.88 -14.67 0.65
CA GLY A 57 34.12 -14.04 1.09
C GLY A 57 34.65 -14.55 2.43
N GLN A 58 33.85 -15.29 3.21
CA GLN A 58 34.24 -15.75 4.55
C GLN A 58 35.15 -16.99 4.49
N LYS A 59 36.18 -17.01 5.33
CA LYS A 59 37.15 -18.12 5.44
C LYS A 59 37.01 -18.93 6.73
N SER A 60 36.10 -18.53 7.61
CA SER A 60 35.84 -19.19 8.90
C SER A 60 34.35 -19.30 9.15
N VAL A 61 34.00 -20.20 10.06
CA VAL A 61 32.61 -20.39 10.50
C VAL A 61 32.14 -19.18 11.30
N GLU A 62 32.99 -18.58 12.13
CA GLU A 62 32.66 -17.37 12.88
C GLU A 62 32.26 -16.21 11.96
N GLY A 63 33.03 -15.95 10.89
CA GLY A 63 32.70 -14.90 9.93
C GLY A 63 31.42 -15.19 9.15
N ALA A 64 31.15 -16.47 8.83
CA ALA A 64 29.89 -16.87 8.20
C ALA A 64 28.68 -16.64 9.14
N VAL A 65 28.83 -16.90 10.44
CA VAL A 65 27.80 -16.64 11.46
C VAL A 65 27.55 -15.14 11.62
N GLU A 66 28.59 -14.31 11.60
CA GLU A 66 28.45 -12.85 11.61
C GLU A 66 27.64 -12.36 10.40
N VAL A 67 27.99 -12.79 9.19
CA VAL A 67 27.28 -12.43 7.95
C VAL A 67 25.82 -12.89 7.98
N GLN A 68 25.55 -14.10 8.46
CA GLN A 68 24.19 -14.61 8.64
C GLN A 68 23.39 -13.79 9.66
N THR A 69 24.03 -13.37 10.75
CA THR A 69 23.41 -12.56 11.81
C THR A 69 23.06 -11.16 11.30
N GLU A 70 23.97 -10.53 10.54
CA GLU A 70 23.71 -9.26 9.86
C GLU A 70 22.52 -9.36 8.90
N TYR A 71 22.51 -10.41 8.06
CA TYR A 71 21.41 -10.66 7.14
C TYR A 71 20.07 -10.84 7.87
N ALA A 72 20.04 -11.66 8.92
CA ALA A 72 18.83 -11.89 9.70
C ALA A 72 18.29 -10.60 10.32
N LYS A 73 19.17 -9.76 10.87
CA LYS A 73 18.80 -8.45 11.41
C LYS A 73 18.22 -7.54 10.33
N ALA A 74 18.92 -7.40 9.20
CA ALA A 74 18.48 -6.56 8.09
C ALA A 74 17.14 -7.03 7.49
N ALA A 75 16.97 -8.35 7.33
CA ALA A 75 15.74 -8.96 6.85
C ALA A 75 14.56 -8.67 7.81
N TYR A 76 14.78 -8.77 9.12
CA TYR A 76 13.76 -8.45 10.12
C TYR A 76 13.38 -6.96 10.10
N GLU A 77 14.35 -6.06 10.08
CA GLU A 77 14.11 -4.61 10.01
C GLU A 77 13.33 -4.23 8.73
N ASN A 78 13.74 -4.81 7.59
CA ASN A 78 13.06 -4.62 6.31
C ASN A 78 11.63 -5.14 6.35
N PHE A 79 11.40 -6.36 6.86
CA PHE A 79 10.07 -6.93 6.97
C PHE A 79 9.11 -6.05 7.78
N ILE A 80 9.57 -5.54 8.94
CA ILE A 80 8.76 -4.67 9.79
C ILE A 80 8.44 -3.33 9.09
N ALA A 81 9.42 -2.75 8.41
CA ALA A 81 9.22 -1.50 7.66
C ALA A 81 8.15 -1.67 6.56
N GLU A 82 8.27 -2.73 5.77
CA GLU A 82 7.37 -3.01 4.64
C GLU A 82 5.98 -3.40 5.13
N SER A 83 5.88 -4.20 6.19
CA SER A 83 4.59 -4.55 6.81
C SER A 83 3.82 -3.31 7.28
N LYS A 84 4.52 -2.33 7.87
CA LYS A 84 3.92 -1.04 8.23
C LYS A 84 3.44 -0.27 7.00
N LYS A 85 4.23 -0.28 5.93
CA LYS A 85 3.93 0.42 4.68
C LYS A 85 2.69 -0.15 4.00
N PHE A 86 2.65 -1.47 3.79
CA PHE A 86 1.47 -2.15 3.25
C PHE A 86 0.25 -1.99 4.17
N GLY A 87 0.43 -2.08 5.48
CA GLY A 87 -0.64 -1.81 6.45
C GLY A 87 -1.25 -0.42 6.29
N ALA A 88 -0.43 0.62 6.14
CA ALA A 88 -0.91 1.98 5.89
C ALA A 88 -1.65 2.10 4.55
N LEU A 89 -1.13 1.49 3.48
CA LEU A 89 -1.80 1.50 2.16
C LEU A 89 -3.18 0.86 2.20
N TYR A 90 -3.34 -0.28 2.88
CA TYR A 90 -4.63 -0.93 3.03
C TYR A 90 -5.59 -0.13 3.92
N GLN A 91 -5.08 0.51 4.98
CA GLN A 91 -5.90 1.42 5.81
C GLN A 91 -6.41 2.60 4.99
N ASP A 92 -5.56 3.22 4.17
CA ASP A 92 -5.95 4.36 3.36
C ASP A 92 -6.94 3.96 2.25
N LEU A 93 -6.75 2.80 1.62
CA LEU A 93 -7.75 2.24 0.72
C LEU A 93 -9.10 2.04 1.43
N ALA A 94 -9.11 1.45 2.63
CA ALA A 94 -10.34 1.26 3.39
C ALA A 94 -11.04 2.59 3.71
N LYS A 95 -10.29 3.63 4.09
CA LYS A 95 -10.83 4.98 4.32
C LYS A 95 -11.46 5.56 3.06
N GLU A 96 -10.79 5.46 1.91
CA GLU A 96 -11.34 5.95 0.64
C GLU A 96 -12.65 5.25 0.26
N LEU A 97 -12.77 3.94 0.52
CA LEU A 97 -13.98 3.17 0.22
C LEU A 97 -15.17 3.52 1.12
N VAL A 98 -14.95 3.97 2.36
CA VAL A 98 -16.05 4.31 3.29
C VAL A 98 -16.52 5.77 3.19
N LYS A 99 -15.72 6.68 2.60
CA LYS A 99 -16.08 8.10 2.41
C LYS A 99 -17.47 8.34 1.78
N PRO A 100 -17.93 7.59 0.77
CA PRO A 100 -19.26 7.79 0.21
C PRO A 100 -20.37 7.55 1.24
N VAL A 101 -20.18 6.55 2.11
CA VAL A 101 -21.12 6.22 3.20
C VAL A 101 -21.10 7.32 4.27
N GLU A 102 -19.92 7.78 4.68
CA GLU A 102 -19.79 8.89 5.63
C GLU A 102 -20.46 10.17 5.12
N THR A 103 -20.27 10.48 3.84
CA THR A 103 -20.88 11.65 3.19
C THR A 103 -22.40 11.54 3.11
N ALA A 104 -22.92 10.35 2.80
CA ALA A 104 -24.36 10.09 2.77
C ALA A 104 -24.99 10.22 4.17
N VAL A 105 -24.34 9.68 5.21
CA VAL A 105 -24.78 9.82 6.61
C VAL A 105 -24.73 11.27 7.07
N ALA A 106 -23.70 12.03 6.68
CA ALA A 106 -23.58 13.45 7.01
C ALA A 106 -24.68 14.30 6.35
N LYS A 107 -25.08 13.97 5.11
CA LYS A 107 -26.19 14.65 4.41
C LYS A 107 -27.58 14.28 4.95
N ALA A 108 -27.70 13.16 5.65
CA ALA A 108 -28.96 12.67 6.22
C ALA A 108 -29.22 13.15 7.66
N ARG A 109 -28.24 13.84 8.28
CA ARG A 109 -28.36 14.52 9.57
C ARG A 109 -28.61 16.02 9.35
#